data_AF-A0A2H0A430-F1
#
_entry.id   AF-A0A2H0A430-F1
#
_cell.length_a   1.000
_cell.length_b   1.000
_cell.length_c   1.000
_cell.angle_alpha   90.00
_cell.angle_beta   90.00
_cell.angle_gamma   90.00
#
_symmetry.space_group_name_H-M   'P 1'
#
loop_
_entity.id
_entity.type
_entity.pdbx_description
1 polymer ?
#
loop_
_entity_poly.entity_id
_entity_poly.type
_entity_poly.pdbx_seq_one_letter_code
_entity_poly.pdbx_strand_id
1 'polypeptide(L)'
;MVDALGGGNIVLETTWNFVTGMGLPHPIENGLAWHPTLGVPYLSGSGVKGLLRAWVEEWMDELDDNTNQRLRLRQSWFGMHKGDSGDNVDAAGDLIFFDAIPVAPVELTMDIMTPHMGKWYENGGKITNPANQPENVPADWHDPVPVPFLAVKKAKFLFSIVPSQRLVDKAEGKKVLDALIEAIEMLGAGAKTAAGYGRMDKNDAILESLQE
;
A
#
# COMPACT_ATOMS: atom_id res chain seq x y z
N MET A 1 1.11 -22.91 7.67
CA MET A 1 0.70 -22.10 8.85
C MET A 1 -0.57 -21.31 8.57
N VAL A 2 -0.60 -20.50 7.50
CA VAL A 2 -1.77 -19.69 7.12
C VAL A 2 -3.03 -20.55 6.94
N ASP A 3 -2.96 -21.64 6.18
CA ASP A 3 -4.11 -22.52 5.94
C ASP A 3 -4.61 -23.19 7.24
N ALA A 4 -3.69 -23.57 8.13
CA ALA A 4 -4.03 -24.15 9.43
C ALA A 4 -4.79 -23.18 10.34
N LEU A 5 -4.61 -21.87 10.14
CA LEU A 5 -5.34 -20.82 10.86
C LEU A 5 -6.62 -20.39 10.11
N GLY A 6 -6.95 -21.01 8.98
CA GLY A 6 -8.07 -20.62 8.13
C GLY A 6 -7.84 -19.30 7.39
N GLY A 7 -6.57 -18.89 7.23
CA GLY A 7 -6.21 -17.77 6.40
C GLY A 7 -6.14 -18.12 4.93
N GLY A 8 -5.85 -17.12 4.11
CA GLY A 8 -5.65 -17.28 2.68
C GLY A 8 -4.33 -16.69 2.22
N ASN A 9 -3.80 -17.28 1.15
CA ASN A 9 -2.61 -16.84 0.45
C ASN A 9 -2.97 -16.46 -0.98
N ILE A 10 -2.31 -15.45 -1.51
CA ILE A 10 -2.39 -15.08 -2.92
C ILE A 10 -1.04 -14.58 -3.40
N VAL A 11 -0.68 -14.89 -4.63
CA VAL A 11 0.51 -14.33 -5.28
C VAL A 11 0.05 -13.29 -6.29
N LEU A 12 0.59 -12.08 -6.17
CA LEU A 12 0.34 -10.98 -7.10
C LEU A 12 1.65 -10.58 -7.77
N GLU A 13 1.59 -10.32 -9.08
CA GLU A 13 2.71 -9.92 -9.91
C GLU A 13 2.60 -8.44 -10.27
N THR A 14 3.66 -7.66 -10.06
CA THR A 14 3.64 -6.24 -10.38
C THR A 14 3.56 -6.04 -11.89
N THR A 15 2.60 -5.22 -12.34
CA THR A 15 2.44 -4.92 -13.77
C THR A 15 3.56 -4.04 -14.29
N TRP A 16 4.14 -3.21 -13.42
CA TRP A 16 5.29 -2.37 -13.69
C TRP A 16 6.29 -2.37 -12.51
N ASN A 17 6.88 -1.21 -12.20
CA ASN A 17 7.82 -1.01 -11.11
C ASN A 17 7.08 -0.86 -9.78
N PHE A 18 7.68 -1.37 -8.71
CA PHE A 18 7.20 -1.26 -7.35
C PHE A 18 8.21 -0.51 -6.48
N VAL A 19 7.73 0.40 -5.64
CA VAL A 19 8.55 1.18 -4.72
C VAL A 19 7.86 1.21 -3.37
N THR A 20 8.64 1.11 -2.31
CA THR A 20 8.18 1.06 -0.91
C THR A 20 9.23 1.72 -0.03
N GLY A 21 8.83 2.29 1.11
CA GLY A 21 9.78 2.90 2.03
C GLY A 21 10.49 4.16 1.49
N MET A 22 9.88 4.88 0.54
CA MET A 22 10.38 6.20 0.16
C MET A 22 10.43 7.11 1.40
N GLY A 23 11.51 7.87 1.52
CA GLY A 23 11.80 8.69 2.71
C GLY A 23 12.59 7.97 3.81
N LEU A 24 12.84 6.66 3.68
CA LEU A 24 13.82 5.99 4.54
C LEU A 24 15.25 6.45 4.19
N PRO A 25 16.16 6.56 5.17
CA PRO A 25 17.55 6.93 4.92
C PRO A 25 18.23 5.93 4.00
N HIS A 26 18.88 6.42 2.93
CA HIS A 26 19.58 5.58 1.97
C HIS A 26 20.71 6.36 1.28
N PRO A 27 21.81 5.69 0.84
CA PRO A 27 22.91 6.38 0.16
C PRO A 27 22.51 7.13 -1.13
N ILE A 28 21.40 6.74 -1.76
CA ILE A 28 20.83 7.37 -2.96
C ILE A 28 19.70 8.34 -2.57
N GLU A 29 19.76 8.92 -1.37
CA GLU A 29 18.79 9.87 -0.77
C GLU A 29 17.40 9.29 -0.47
N ASN A 30 16.76 8.61 -1.43
CA ASN A 30 15.48 7.95 -1.27
C ASN A 30 15.65 6.45 -1.04
N GLY A 31 15.18 5.97 0.12
CA GLY A 31 15.24 4.57 0.49
C GLY A 31 14.21 3.66 -0.15
N LEU A 32 14.51 2.37 0.00
CA LEU A 32 13.65 1.24 -0.29
C LEU A 32 13.44 0.49 1.04
N ALA A 33 12.22 0.02 1.31
CA ALA A 33 11.99 -0.83 2.48
C ALA A 33 12.58 -2.23 2.27
N TRP A 34 13.49 -2.62 3.17
CA TRP A 34 14.12 -3.93 3.17
C TRP A 34 13.63 -4.75 4.35
N HIS A 35 13.26 -6.00 4.10
CA HIS A 35 12.83 -6.90 5.16
C HIS A 35 14.03 -7.18 6.08
N PRO A 36 13.92 -6.93 7.40
CA PRO A 36 15.07 -6.83 8.29
C PRO A 36 15.87 -8.14 8.43
N THR A 37 15.21 -9.28 8.24
CA THR A 37 15.84 -10.61 8.35
C THR A 37 16.09 -11.30 7.01
N LEU A 38 15.36 -10.91 5.96
CA LEU A 38 15.42 -11.59 4.66
C LEU A 38 16.28 -10.81 3.66
N GLY A 39 16.52 -9.51 3.91
CA GLY A 39 17.32 -8.68 3.02
C GLY A 39 16.67 -8.47 1.65
N VAL A 40 15.36 -8.64 1.53
CA VAL A 40 14.59 -8.47 0.29
C VAL A 40 13.64 -7.27 0.39
N PRO A 41 13.35 -6.58 -0.71
CA PRO A 41 12.31 -5.56 -0.74
C PRO A 41 10.95 -6.15 -0.36
N TYR A 42 10.15 -5.43 0.43
CA TYR A 42 8.86 -5.94 0.90
C TYR A 42 7.83 -4.84 1.10
N LEU A 43 6.55 -5.21 1.07
CA LEU A 43 5.47 -4.35 1.56
C LEU A 43 5.12 -4.78 2.98
N SER A 44 5.16 -3.86 3.94
CA SER A 44 4.82 -4.22 5.32
C SER A 44 3.35 -4.62 5.44
N GLY A 45 3.04 -5.49 6.41
CA GLY A 45 1.68 -5.89 6.74
C GLY A 45 0.82 -4.71 7.16
N SER A 46 1.43 -3.66 7.75
CA SER A 46 0.76 -2.38 7.98
C SER A 46 0.42 -1.64 6.69
N GLY A 47 1.28 -1.72 5.66
CA GLY A 47 1.01 -1.19 4.33
C GLY A 47 -0.11 -1.94 3.62
N VAL A 48 -0.11 -3.28 3.70
CA VAL A 48 -1.22 -4.13 3.20
C VAL A 48 -2.53 -3.77 3.90
N LYS A 49 -2.52 -3.67 5.24
CA LYS A 49 -3.68 -3.28 6.04
C LYS A 49 -4.20 -1.89 5.64
N GLY A 50 -3.30 -0.92 5.51
CA GLY A 50 -3.65 0.46 5.17
C GLY A 50 -4.27 0.57 3.78
N LEU A 51 -3.72 -0.16 2.81
CA LEU A 51 -4.26 -0.22 1.45
C LEU A 51 -5.68 -0.77 1.43
N LEU A 52 -5.90 -1.94 2.05
CA LEU A 52 -7.22 -2.55 2.10
C LEU A 52 -8.21 -1.68 2.87
N ARG A 53 -7.77 -1.04 3.96
CA ARG A 53 -8.62 -0.11 4.72
C ARG A 53 -9.08 1.08 3.86
N ALA A 54 -8.17 1.70 3.11
CA ALA A 54 -8.51 2.81 2.22
C ALA A 54 -9.51 2.37 1.12
N TRP A 55 -9.36 1.17 0.58
CA TRP A 55 -10.31 0.60 -0.37
C TRP A 55 -11.72 0.44 0.23
N VAL A 56 -11.80 -0.15 1.43
CA VAL A 56 -13.07 -0.35 2.14
C VAL A 56 -13.73 0.98 2.51
N GLU A 57 -12.94 1.98 2.93
CA GLU A 57 -13.46 3.28 3.36
C GLU A 57 -13.98 4.13 2.19
N GLU A 58 -13.29 4.12 1.05
CA GLU A 58 -13.57 5.04 -0.07
C GLU A 58 -14.38 4.44 -1.23
N TRP A 59 -14.24 3.14 -1.53
CA TRP A 59 -14.74 2.56 -2.79
C TRP A 59 -15.77 1.45 -2.63
N MET A 60 -15.82 0.82 -1.45
CA MET A 60 -16.76 -0.29 -1.21
C MET A 60 -18.22 0.17 -1.07
N ASP A 61 -18.48 1.48 -0.97
CA ASP A 61 -19.82 2.10 -0.94
C ASP A 61 -20.52 2.10 -2.31
N GLU A 62 -19.79 2.09 -3.43
CA GLU A 62 -20.41 2.21 -4.77
C GLU A 62 -21.10 0.91 -5.24
N LEU A 63 -20.95 -0.19 -4.50
CA LEU A 63 -21.44 -1.52 -4.88
C LEU A 63 -22.71 -1.96 -4.12
N ASP A 64 -23.06 -1.34 -2.99
CA ASP A 64 -24.31 -1.58 -2.27
C ASP A 64 -24.61 -0.40 -1.31
N ASP A 65 -25.84 0.14 -1.35
CA ASP A 65 -26.34 1.34 -0.65
C ASP A 65 -26.43 1.20 0.90
N ASN A 66 -25.57 0.38 1.51
CA ASN A 66 -25.70 -0.14 2.86
C ASN A 66 -24.52 0.28 3.76
N THR A 67 -24.53 1.55 4.19
CA THR A 67 -23.57 2.17 5.13
C THR A 67 -23.26 1.29 6.36
N ASN A 68 -24.24 0.49 6.82
CA ASN A 68 -24.10 -0.41 7.96
C ASN A 68 -23.11 -1.57 7.68
N GLN A 69 -23.02 -2.04 6.44
CA GLN A 69 -22.10 -3.10 6.05
C GLN A 69 -20.65 -2.62 6.04
N ARG A 70 -20.38 -1.43 5.47
CA ARG A 70 -19.04 -0.84 5.47
C ARG A 70 -18.52 -0.63 6.90
N LEU A 71 -19.33 -0.03 7.78
CA LEU A 71 -18.94 0.19 9.18
C LEU A 71 -18.62 -1.12 9.89
N ARG A 72 -19.44 -2.16 9.66
CA ARG A 72 -19.21 -3.51 10.19
C ARG A 72 -17.90 -4.10 9.68
N LEU A 73 -17.63 -4.05 8.37
CA LEU A 73 -16.40 -4.58 7.79
C LEU A 73 -15.18 -3.82 8.29
N ARG A 74 -15.25 -2.49 8.33
CA ARG A 74 -14.18 -1.65 8.88
C ARG A 74 -13.85 -2.05 10.32
N GLN A 75 -14.87 -2.13 11.18
CA GLN A 75 -14.70 -2.50 12.57
C GLN A 75 -14.16 -3.92 12.73
N SER A 76 -14.73 -4.88 12.01
CA SER A 76 -14.30 -6.28 12.10
C SER A 76 -12.90 -6.49 11.51
N TRP A 77 -12.58 -5.95 10.34
CA TRP A 77 -11.32 -6.23 9.67
C TRP A 77 -10.14 -5.47 10.29
N PHE A 78 -10.35 -4.20 10.66
CA PHE A 78 -9.25 -3.31 11.05
C PHE A 78 -9.24 -2.91 12.52
N GLY A 79 -10.40 -3.05 13.19
CA GLY A 79 -10.64 -2.53 14.53
C GLY A 79 -11.11 -1.07 14.50
N MET A 80 -11.24 -0.51 15.69
CA MET A 80 -11.72 0.85 15.91
C MET A 80 -11.04 1.46 17.13
N HIS A 81 -10.81 2.77 17.06
CA HIS A 81 -10.36 3.54 18.21
C HIS A 81 -11.49 4.45 18.71
N LYS A 82 -11.55 4.68 20.01
CA LYS A 82 -12.51 5.59 20.63
C LYS A 82 -12.41 6.99 19.99
N GLY A 83 -13.56 7.53 19.59
CA GLY A 83 -13.65 8.83 18.90
C GLY A 83 -13.60 8.75 17.37
N ASP A 84 -13.31 7.57 16.80
CA ASP A 84 -13.48 7.33 15.37
C ASP A 84 -14.98 7.16 15.08
N SER A 85 -15.56 8.02 14.23
CA SER A 85 -16.98 8.00 13.80
C SER A 85 -18.07 8.12 14.89
N GLY A 86 -17.74 8.61 16.10
CA GLY A 86 -18.72 8.86 17.16
C GLY A 86 -18.92 7.71 18.16
N ASP A 87 -18.12 6.65 18.06
CA ASP A 87 -18.19 5.48 18.94
C ASP A 87 -17.32 5.63 20.20
N ASN A 88 -17.77 4.97 21.27
CA ASN A 88 -17.22 5.10 22.62
C ASN A 88 -16.32 3.94 23.10
N VAL A 89 -16.05 2.95 22.23
CA VAL A 89 -15.36 1.70 22.60
C VAL A 89 -14.19 1.42 21.66
N ASP A 90 -13.04 1.05 22.23
CA ASP A 90 -11.91 0.53 21.48
C ASP A 90 -12.14 -0.93 21.10
N ALA A 91 -11.88 -1.28 19.84
CA ALA A 91 -12.00 -2.65 19.35
C ALA A 91 -10.76 -3.03 18.52
N ALA A 92 -10.18 -4.20 18.77
CA ALA A 92 -9.12 -4.74 17.93
C ALA A 92 -9.74 -5.38 16.68
N GLY A 93 -9.08 -5.24 15.53
CA GLY A 93 -9.48 -5.94 14.31
C GLY A 93 -9.31 -7.46 14.44
N ASP A 94 -10.05 -8.17 13.62
CA ASP A 94 -10.13 -9.62 13.59
C ASP A 94 -9.29 -10.22 12.46
N LEU A 95 -8.48 -9.43 11.76
CA LEU A 95 -7.55 -9.90 10.73
C LEU A 95 -6.09 -9.62 11.11
N ILE A 96 -5.23 -10.57 10.78
CA ILE A 96 -3.78 -10.48 10.90
C ILE A 96 -3.21 -10.36 9.50
N PHE A 97 -2.56 -9.23 9.22
CA PHE A 97 -1.92 -8.92 7.95
C PHE A 97 -0.44 -9.20 8.05
N PHE A 98 0.07 -10.11 7.22
CA PHE A 98 1.50 -10.38 7.13
C PHE A 98 2.17 -9.42 6.13
N ASP A 99 3.48 -9.31 6.27
CA ASP A 99 4.34 -8.65 5.29
C ASP A 99 4.23 -9.37 3.93
N ALA A 100 4.02 -8.61 2.85
CA ALA A 100 4.06 -9.15 1.52
C ALA A 100 5.51 -9.25 1.04
N ILE A 101 5.97 -10.48 0.86
CA ILE A 101 7.37 -10.81 0.57
C ILE A 101 7.51 -11.40 -0.84
N PRO A 102 8.64 -11.15 -1.52
CA PRO A 102 8.84 -11.67 -2.86
C PRO A 102 9.04 -13.19 -2.82
N VAL A 103 8.42 -13.90 -3.77
CA VAL A 103 8.51 -15.38 -3.89
C VAL A 103 9.69 -15.85 -4.73
N ALA A 104 10.39 -14.91 -5.36
CA ALA A 104 11.57 -15.15 -6.19
C ALA A 104 12.54 -13.96 -6.06
N PRO A 105 13.82 -14.12 -6.45
CA PRO A 105 14.76 -13.00 -6.50
C PRO A 105 14.22 -11.84 -7.36
N VAL A 106 14.42 -10.62 -6.88
CA VAL A 106 13.90 -9.41 -7.55
C VAL A 106 15.01 -8.65 -8.28
N GLU A 107 14.68 -8.06 -9.42
CA GLU A 107 15.57 -7.14 -10.13
C GLU A 107 15.36 -5.72 -9.58
N LEU A 108 16.45 -5.02 -9.25
CA LEU A 108 16.41 -3.61 -8.87
C LEU A 108 16.81 -2.74 -10.05
N THR A 109 16.11 -1.63 -10.21
CA THR A 109 16.43 -0.59 -11.18
C THR A 109 16.54 0.75 -10.49
N MET A 110 17.38 1.63 -11.04
CA MET A 110 17.37 3.05 -10.67
C MET A 110 16.35 3.76 -11.56
N ASP A 111 15.52 4.58 -10.94
CA ASP A 111 14.57 5.44 -11.63
C ASP A 111 14.76 6.89 -11.14
N ILE A 112 14.24 7.88 -11.85
CA ILE A 112 14.49 9.30 -11.59
C ILE A 112 13.16 10.04 -11.50
N MET A 113 12.98 10.84 -10.45
CA MET A 113 11.89 11.81 -10.38
C MET A 113 12.42 13.22 -10.58
N THR A 114 11.67 14.05 -11.28
CA THR A 114 12.06 15.44 -11.58
C THR A 114 10.98 16.41 -11.08
N PRO A 115 10.82 16.61 -9.75
CA PRO A 115 9.94 17.64 -9.22
C PRO A 115 10.33 19.02 -9.79
N HIS A 116 9.33 19.72 -10.30
CA HIS A 116 9.48 21.02 -10.95
C HIS A 116 9.03 22.18 -10.04
N MET A 117 8.11 21.92 -9.10
CA MET A 117 7.49 22.97 -8.26
C MET A 117 7.78 22.80 -6.76
N GLY A 118 8.93 22.20 -6.40
CA GLY A 118 9.25 21.86 -5.00
C GLY A 118 9.09 23.03 -4.02
N LYS A 119 9.65 24.19 -4.34
CA LYS A 119 9.58 25.41 -3.51
C LYS A 119 8.16 25.95 -3.32
N TRP A 120 7.31 25.85 -4.33
CA TRP A 120 5.89 26.21 -4.21
C TRP A 120 5.16 25.26 -3.26
N TYR A 121 5.37 23.95 -3.37
CA TYR A 121 4.74 23.00 -2.45
C TYR A 121 5.22 23.18 -0.99
N GLU A 122 6.49 23.55 -0.79
CA GLU A 122 7.06 23.76 0.54
C GLU A 122 6.68 25.11 1.17
N ASN A 123 6.69 26.19 0.38
CA ASN A 123 6.63 27.57 0.87
C ASN A 123 5.58 28.46 0.19
N GLY A 124 4.78 27.93 -0.73
CA GLY A 124 3.77 28.68 -1.47
C GLY A 124 2.71 29.34 -0.59
N GLY A 125 2.34 28.69 0.51
CA GLY A 125 1.41 29.25 1.50
C GLY A 125 2.00 30.40 2.35
N LYS A 126 3.31 30.66 2.26
CA LYS A 126 4.02 31.72 3.01
C LYS A 126 4.30 32.96 2.18
N ILE A 127 3.82 33.01 0.95
CA ILE A 127 4.05 34.14 0.04
C ILE A 127 3.30 35.36 0.57
N THR A 128 4.05 36.40 0.94
CA THR A 128 3.49 37.69 1.37
C THR A 128 3.48 38.71 0.24
N ASN A 129 4.40 38.58 -0.72
CA ASN A 129 4.44 39.37 -1.95
C ASN A 129 5.04 38.52 -3.09
N PRO A 130 4.23 38.10 -4.09
CA PRO A 130 4.69 37.28 -5.22
C PRO A 130 5.84 37.90 -6.01
N ALA A 131 5.92 39.24 -6.10
CA ALA A 131 6.97 39.92 -6.85
C ALA A 131 8.36 39.79 -6.22
N ASN A 132 8.42 39.56 -4.89
CA ASN A 132 9.67 39.46 -4.14
C ASN A 132 10.09 38.02 -3.84
N GLN A 133 9.28 37.03 -4.22
CA GLN A 133 9.51 35.60 -3.99
C GLN A 133 9.17 34.76 -5.23
N PRO A 134 9.74 35.08 -6.42
CA PRO A 134 9.39 34.45 -7.69
C PRO A 134 9.70 32.94 -7.73
N GLU A 135 10.58 32.45 -6.88
CA GLU A 135 10.90 31.03 -6.75
C GLU A 135 9.87 30.22 -5.96
N ASN A 136 9.04 30.90 -5.18
CA ASN A 136 7.99 30.26 -4.40
C ASN A 136 6.66 30.26 -5.15
N VAL A 137 6.47 31.06 -6.21
CA VAL A 137 5.21 31.07 -6.98
C VAL A 137 5.12 29.85 -7.90
N PRO A 138 3.91 29.36 -8.22
CA PRO A 138 3.75 28.26 -9.17
C PRO A 138 4.03 28.78 -10.58
N ALA A 139 5.06 28.22 -11.23
CA ALA A 139 5.57 28.78 -12.47
C ALA A 139 6.32 27.76 -13.34
N ASP A 140 5.93 27.70 -14.62
CA ASP A 140 6.43 26.72 -15.60
C ASP A 140 7.92 26.87 -15.98
N TRP A 141 8.63 27.86 -15.44
CA TRP A 141 10.07 28.09 -15.71
C TRP A 141 11.01 27.58 -14.61
N HIS A 142 10.50 26.90 -13.58
CA HIS A 142 11.34 26.32 -12.54
C HIS A 142 12.14 25.13 -13.08
N ASP A 143 13.42 25.04 -12.75
CA ASP A 143 14.23 23.91 -13.22
C ASP A 143 13.77 22.58 -12.57
N PRO A 144 13.67 21.48 -13.34
CA PRO A 144 13.45 20.16 -12.76
C PRO A 144 14.66 19.75 -11.92
N VAL A 145 14.43 19.25 -10.70
CA VAL A 145 15.49 18.72 -9.83
C VAL A 145 15.52 17.19 -9.94
N PRO A 146 16.48 16.57 -10.64
CA PRO A 146 16.52 15.11 -10.77
C PRO A 146 16.91 14.45 -9.44
N VAL A 147 16.04 13.59 -8.93
CA VAL A 147 16.26 12.81 -7.71
C VAL A 147 16.20 11.33 -8.07
N PRO A 148 17.33 10.61 -8.09
CA PRO A 148 17.34 9.18 -8.32
C PRO A 148 16.75 8.42 -7.13
N PHE A 149 16.16 7.26 -7.38
CA PHE A 149 15.67 6.35 -6.34
C PHE A 149 15.70 4.90 -6.84
N LEU A 150 15.69 3.94 -5.91
CA LEU A 150 15.61 2.52 -6.24
C LEU A 150 14.15 2.08 -6.40
N ALA A 151 13.91 1.27 -7.42
CA ALA A 151 12.64 0.61 -7.67
C ALA A 151 12.86 -0.88 -7.91
N VAL A 152 11.87 -1.68 -7.52
CA VAL A 152 11.80 -3.11 -7.84
C VAL A 152 11.14 -3.26 -9.20
N LYS A 153 11.81 -3.91 -10.14
CA LYS A 153 11.32 -4.15 -11.49
C LYS A 153 10.65 -5.51 -11.56
N LYS A 154 9.34 -5.54 -11.89
CA LYS A 154 8.56 -6.76 -12.16
C LYS A 154 8.80 -7.88 -11.15
N ALA A 155 8.20 -7.76 -9.97
CA ALA A 155 8.32 -8.72 -8.89
C ALA A 155 7.01 -9.41 -8.58
N LYS A 156 7.11 -10.56 -7.91
CA LYS A 156 5.96 -11.38 -7.51
C LYS A 156 5.97 -11.49 -6.01
N PHE A 157 4.88 -11.06 -5.38
CA PHE A 157 4.75 -10.98 -3.94
C PHE A 157 3.71 -11.96 -3.44
N LEU A 158 4.04 -12.69 -2.38
CA LEU A 158 3.10 -13.48 -1.59
C LEU A 158 2.43 -12.58 -0.58
N PHE A 159 1.10 -12.51 -0.64
CA PHE A 159 0.26 -11.86 0.36
C PHE A 159 -0.43 -12.93 1.18
N SER A 160 -0.38 -12.76 2.50
CA SER A 160 -1.02 -13.67 3.45
C SER A 160 -1.87 -12.90 4.44
N ILE A 161 -3.12 -13.29 4.58
CA ILE A 161 -4.03 -12.74 5.61
C ILE A 161 -4.66 -13.90 6.37
N VAL A 162 -4.65 -13.79 7.70
CA VAL A 162 -5.19 -14.81 8.59
C VAL A 162 -6.28 -14.20 9.47
N PRO A 163 -7.45 -14.85 9.61
CA PRO A 163 -8.44 -14.45 10.59
C PRO A 163 -7.91 -14.71 12.00
N SER A 164 -8.17 -13.77 12.90
CA SER A 164 -7.97 -13.96 14.33
C SER A 164 -8.93 -15.03 14.84
N GLN A 165 -8.60 -15.64 15.98
CA GLN A 165 -9.46 -16.66 16.61
C GLN A 165 -10.84 -16.13 17.00
N ARG A 166 -11.05 -14.80 17.02
CA ARG A 166 -12.34 -14.18 17.30
C ARG A 166 -13.26 -14.11 16.08
N LEU A 167 -12.72 -14.24 14.87
CA LEU A 167 -13.53 -14.16 13.67
C LEU A 167 -14.39 -15.42 13.55
N VAL A 168 -15.70 -15.22 13.67
CA VAL A 168 -16.69 -16.32 13.70
C VAL A 168 -16.88 -16.91 12.30
N ASP A 169 -16.86 -16.07 11.26
CA ASP A 169 -17.00 -16.52 9.87
C ASP A 169 -15.65 -16.59 9.16
N LYS A 170 -15.05 -17.79 9.13
CA LYS A 170 -13.78 -18.02 8.41
C LYS A 170 -13.92 -17.86 6.90
N ALA A 171 -15.13 -17.90 6.33
CA ALA A 171 -15.35 -17.67 4.90
C ALA A 171 -15.12 -16.20 4.50
N GLU A 172 -15.08 -15.26 5.46
CA GLU A 172 -14.68 -13.87 5.19
C GLU A 172 -13.21 -13.76 4.72
N GLY A 173 -12.34 -14.70 5.08
CA GLY A 173 -10.93 -14.67 4.67
C GLY A 173 -10.75 -14.65 3.14
N LYS A 174 -11.61 -15.34 2.39
CA LYS A 174 -11.60 -15.30 0.92
C LYS A 174 -12.07 -13.95 0.38
N LYS A 175 -13.15 -13.40 0.93
CA LYS A 175 -13.67 -12.07 0.55
C LYS A 175 -12.64 -10.96 0.78
N VAL A 176 -11.87 -11.08 1.86
CA VAL A 176 -10.77 -10.15 2.18
C VAL A 176 -9.69 -10.20 1.12
N LEU A 177 -9.31 -11.38 0.64
CA LEU A 177 -8.34 -11.51 -0.45
C LEU A 177 -8.87 -10.96 -1.77
N ASP A 178 -10.13 -11.25 -2.10
CA ASP A 178 -10.77 -10.71 -3.31
C ASP A 178 -10.78 -9.17 -3.25
N ALA A 179 -11.17 -8.58 -2.12
CA ALA A 179 -11.10 -7.13 -1.90
C ALA A 179 -9.68 -6.57 -1.93
N LEU A 180 -8.66 -7.35 -1.54
CA LEU A 180 -7.26 -6.93 -1.63
C LEU A 180 -6.78 -6.87 -3.08
N ILE A 181 -7.22 -7.81 -3.92
CA ILE A 181 -6.92 -7.79 -5.36
C ILE A 181 -7.48 -6.51 -5.97
N GLU A 182 -8.76 -6.25 -5.76
CA GLU A 182 -9.43 -5.03 -6.23
C GLU A 182 -8.71 -3.76 -5.72
N ALA A 183 -8.36 -3.73 -4.43
CA ALA A 183 -7.63 -2.61 -3.84
C ALA A 183 -6.26 -2.37 -4.50
N ILE A 184 -5.49 -3.42 -4.78
CA ILE A 184 -4.16 -3.29 -5.40
C ILE A 184 -4.26 -2.89 -6.87
N GLU A 185 -5.25 -3.43 -7.60
CA GLU A 185 -5.53 -3.06 -8.98
C GLU A 185 -5.93 -1.57 -9.06
N MET A 186 -6.83 -1.12 -8.16
CA MET A 186 -7.46 0.21 -8.21
C MET A 186 -6.71 1.32 -7.48
N LEU A 187 -5.97 1.04 -6.40
CA LEU A 187 -5.18 2.04 -5.67
C LEU A 187 -3.67 1.89 -5.86
N GLY A 188 -3.17 0.68 -6.09
CA GLY A 188 -1.74 0.36 -6.11
C GLY A 188 -1.15 0.33 -4.70
N ALA A 189 -0.04 -0.39 -4.54
CA ALA A 189 0.62 -0.57 -3.26
C ALA A 189 1.98 0.15 -3.18
N GLY A 190 2.34 0.60 -1.98
CA GLY A 190 3.62 1.26 -1.73
C GLY A 190 3.60 2.76 -2.04
N ALA A 191 4.64 3.26 -2.70
CA ALA A 191 4.83 4.68 -3.00
C ALA A 191 4.62 4.99 -4.49
N LYS A 192 4.34 6.27 -4.79
CA LYS A 192 4.13 6.78 -6.16
C LYS A 192 3.03 6.07 -6.96
N THR A 193 2.00 5.60 -6.27
CA THR A 193 0.86 4.88 -6.89
C THR A 193 0.09 5.71 -7.91
N ALA A 194 0.04 7.05 -7.72
CA ALA A 194 -0.54 8.00 -8.67
C ALA A 194 0.24 8.07 -10.00
N ALA A 195 1.53 7.74 -10.00
CA ALA A 195 2.37 7.65 -11.19
C ALA A 195 2.39 6.23 -11.80
N GLY A 196 1.54 5.31 -11.31
CA GLY A 196 1.39 3.95 -11.83
C GLY A 196 2.26 2.89 -11.13
N TYR A 197 3.02 3.25 -10.09
CA TYR A 197 3.82 2.27 -9.35
C TYR A 197 2.96 1.35 -8.49
N GLY A 198 3.44 0.11 -8.32
CA GLY A 198 2.90 -0.84 -7.34
C GLY A 198 1.52 -1.41 -7.64
N ARG A 199 1.05 -1.28 -8.89
CA ARG A 199 -0.08 -2.04 -9.42
C ARG A 199 0.34 -3.49 -9.62
N MET A 200 -0.55 -4.43 -9.31
CA MET A 200 -0.28 -5.86 -9.43
C MET A 200 -1.51 -6.62 -9.92
N ASP A 201 -1.28 -7.68 -10.68
CA ASP A 201 -2.32 -8.59 -11.17
C ASP A 201 -2.16 -9.96 -10.50
N LYS A 202 -3.25 -10.72 -10.41
CA LYS A 202 -3.24 -12.06 -9.84
C LYS A 202 -2.41 -13.05 -10.66
N ASN A 203 -1.55 -13.83 -10.01
CA ASN A 203 -0.78 -14.90 -10.64
C ASN A 203 -1.04 -16.25 -9.93
N ASP A 204 -2.04 -16.99 -10.42
CA ASP A 204 -2.47 -18.26 -9.82
C ASP A 204 -1.46 -19.41 -10.01
N ALA A 205 -0.73 -19.44 -11.13
CA ALA A 205 0.17 -20.53 -11.48
C ALA A 205 1.34 -20.70 -10.48
N ILE A 206 1.76 -19.62 -9.82
CA ILE A 206 2.89 -19.67 -8.88
C ILE A 206 2.46 -20.11 -7.50
N LEU A 207 1.24 -19.74 -7.06
CA LEU A 207 0.75 -20.17 -5.77
C LEU A 207 0.68 -21.71 -5.68
N GLU A 208 0.24 -22.37 -6.76
CA GLU A 208 0.21 -23.83 -6.86
C GLU A 208 1.62 -24.44 -6.73
N SER A 209 2.62 -23.85 -7.41
CA SER A 209 4.01 -24.32 -7.34
C SER A 209 4.70 -24.17 -5.97
N LEU A 210 4.17 -23.31 -5.10
CA LEU A 210 4.68 -23.09 -3.74
C LEU A 210 4.07 -24.06 -2.72
N GLN A 211 3.01 -24.78 -3.10
CA GLN A 211 2.30 -25.75 -2.26
C GLN A 211 2.75 -27.20 -2.51
N GLU A 212 3.52 -27.44 -3.58
CA GLU A 212 4.23 -28.71 -3.85
C GLU A 212 5.50 -28.86 -3.02
#